data_AF-A0AA41BA87-F1
#
_entry.id   AF-A0AA41BA87-F1
#
_cell.length_a   1.000
_cell.length_b   1.000
_cell.length_c   1.000
_cell.angle_alpha   90.00
_cell.angle_beta   90.00
_cell.angle_gamma   90.00
#
_symmetry.space_group_name_H-M   'P 1'
#
loop_
_entity.id
_entity.type
_entity.pdbx_description
1 polymer ?
#
loop_
_entity_poly.entity_id
_entity_poly.type
_entity_poly.pdbx_seq_one_letter_code
_entity_poly.pdbx_strand_id
1 'polypeptide(L)' 'MSIPTSDLVRSYLQDIGRIPLLTGSQEIAYARQVQQMMVIEQRRQVISQELNRQPTNLELAADTKKT' A
#
# COMPACT_ATOMS: atom_id res chain seq x y z
N MET A 1 28.18 14.94 -15.70
CA MET A 1 27.21 15.29 -16.77
C MET A 1 25.93 15.71 -16.07
N SER A 2 25.60 17.00 -16.04
CA SER A 2 24.36 17.47 -15.40
C SER A 2 23.18 17.06 -16.27
N ILE A 3 22.30 16.22 -15.75
CA ILE A 3 21.01 15.95 -16.40
C ILE A 3 20.22 17.26 -16.33
N PRO A 4 19.87 17.89 -17.46
CA PRO A 4 19.11 19.12 -17.43
C PRO A 4 17.74 18.84 -16.80
N THR A 5 17.32 19.67 -15.84
CA THR A 5 16.07 19.51 -15.08
C THR A 5 14.83 19.41 -15.98
N SER A 6 14.87 20.02 -17.17
CA SER A 6 13.84 19.90 -18.22
C SER A 6 13.62 18.45 -18.68
N ASP A 7 14.69 17.65 -18.72
CA ASP A 7 14.64 16.24 -19.12
C ASP A 7 14.02 15.36 -18.02
N LEU A 8 14.31 15.66 -16.75
CA LEU A 8 13.69 14.99 -15.61
C LEU A 8 12.18 15.26 -15.54
N VAL A 9 11.75 16.51 -15.75
CA VAL A 9 10.33 16.86 -15.76
C VAL A 9 9.61 16.17 -16.92
N ARG A 10 10.21 16.14 -18.12
CA ARG A 10 9.66 15.45 -19.28
C ARG A 10 9.54 13.94 -19.04
N SER A 11 10.58 13.30 -18.50
CA SER A 11 10.56 11.87 -18.16
C SER A 11 9.48 11.55 -17.15
N TYR A 12 9.36 12.34 -16.08
CA TYR A 12 8.34 12.14 -15.04
C TYR A 12 6.91 12.22 -15.60
N LEU A 13 6.61 13.23 -16.43
CA LEU A 13 5.30 13.39 -17.06
C LEU A 13 4.97 12.24 -18.01
N GLN A 14 5.96 11.76 -18.76
CA GLN A 14 5.79 10.61 -19.65
C GLN A 14 5.53 9.33 -18.85
N ASP A 15 6.20 9.13 -17.72
CA ASP A 15 6.05 7.95 -16.89
C ASP A 15 4.69 7.91 -16.17
N ILE A 16 4.21 9.02 -15.60
CA ILE A 16 2.88 9.07 -14.98
C ILE A 16 1.76 8.98 -16.02
N GLY A 17 1.97 9.50 -17.23
CA GLY A 17 1.00 9.48 -18.32
C GLY A 17 0.75 8.08 -18.92
N ARG A 18 1.60 7.10 -18.64
CA ARG A 18 1.38 5.69 -19.02
C ARG A 18 0.36 4.99 -18.15
N ILE A 19 0.04 5.53 -16.97
CA ILE A 19 -0.88 4.91 -16.02
C ILE A 19 -2.31 5.35 -16.38
N PRO A 20 -3.21 4.41 -16.71
CA PRO A 20 -4.59 4.75 -17.02
C PRO A 20 -5.29 5.32 -15.77
N LEU A 21 -6.16 6.30 -15.99
CA LEU A 21 -7.01 6.83 -14.92
C LEU A 21 -7.97 5.76 -14.42
N LEU A 22 -8.23 5.79 -13.11
CA LEU A 22 -9.22 4.92 -12.50
C LEU A 22 -10.63 5.40 -12.85
N THR A 23 -11.54 4.44 -13.03
CA THR A 23 -12.97 4.70 -12.99
C THR A 23 -13.44 4.88 -11.54
N GLY A 24 -14.53 5.61 -11.31
CA GLY A 24 -15.02 5.84 -9.95
C GLY A 24 -15.35 4.54 -9.18
N SER A 25 -15.76 3.48 -9.87
CA SER A 25 -15.98 2.17 -9.24
C SER A 25 -14.67 1.51 -8.80
N GLN A 26 -13.60 1.65 -9.59
CA GLN A 26 -12.26 1.17 -9.22
C GLN A 26 -11.69 1.94 -8.04
N GLU A 27 -11.87 3.26 -8.00
CA GLU A 27 -11.45 4.08 -6.86
C GLU A 27 -12.11 3.60 -5.56
N ILE A 28 -13.42 3.36 -5.58
CA ILE A 28 -14.15 2.84 -4.41
C ILE A 28 -13.65 1.44 -4.02
N ALA A 29 -13.42 0.55 -5.00
CA ALA A 29 -12.95 -0.80 -4.73
C ALA A 29 -11.55 -0.80 -4.10
N TYR A 30 -10.61 -0.04 -4.67
CA TYR A 30 -9.25 0.06 -4.14
C TYR A 30 -9.20 0.79 -2.80
N ALA A 31 -10.02 1.82 -2.60
CA ALA A 31 -10.13 2.48 -1.30
C ALA A 31 -10.54 1.49 -0.20
N ARG A 32 -11.55 0.64 -0.46
CA ARG A 32 -11.96 -0.41 0.48
C ARG A 32 -10.87 -1.43 0.74
N GLN A 33 -10.14 -1.85 -0.30
CA GLN A 33 -9.02 -2.78 -0.14
C GLN A 33 -7.91 -2.18 0.73
N VAL A 34 -7.55 -0.91 0.51
CA VAL A 34 -6.56 -0.19 1.33
C VAL A 34 -7.04 -0.08 2.78
N GLN A 35 -8.32 0.23 3.02
CA GLN A 35 -8.87 0.26 4.38
C GLN A 35 -8.74 -1.09 5.10
N GLN A 36 -9.01 -2.20 4.41
CA GLN A 36 -8.82 -3.54 4.97
C GLN A 36 -7.34 -3.84 5.26
N MET A 37 -6.45 -3.47 4.34
CA MET A 37 -5.00 -3.64 4.53
C MET A 37 -4.48 -2.83 5.72
N MET A 38 -4.98 -1.61 5.94
CA MET A 38 -4.61 -0.79 7.10
C MET A 38 -4.97 -1.47 8.43
N VAL A 39 -6.14 -2.11 8.52
CA VAL A 39 -6.55 -2.84 9.72
C VAL A 39 -5.61 -4.02 9.98
N ILE A 40 -5.24 -4.75 8.93
CA ILE A 40 -4.30 -5.88 9.02
C ILE A 40 -2.92 -5.39 9.47
N GLU A 41 -2.43 -4.29 8.91
CA GLU A 41 -1.15 -3.69 9.31
C GLU A 41 -1.15 -3.21 10.76
N GLN A 42 -2.25 -2.61 11.22
CA GLN A 42 -2.39 -2.21 12.62
C GLN A 42 -2.34 -3.42 13.56
N ARG A 43 -3.03 -4.51 13.23
CA ARG A 43 -2.94 -5.77 13.99
C ARG A 43 -1.53 -6.36 13.96
N ARG A 44 -0.87 -6.31 12.81
CA ARG A 44 0.53 -6.73 12.66
C ARG A 44 1.45 -5.98 13.63
N GLN A 45 1.25 -4.66 13.78
CA GLN A 45 2.02 -3.85 14.73
C GLN A 45 1.76 -4.22 16.18
N VAL A 46 0.50 -4.40 16.58
CA VAL A 46 0.13 -4.80 17.95
C VAL A 46 0.79 -6.14 18.31
N ILE A 47 0.60 -7.15 17.48
CA ILE A 47 1.17 -8.48 17.72
C ILE A 47 2.71 -8.43 17.67
N SER A 48 3.29 -7.60 16.80
CA SER A 48 4.74 -7.44 16.74
C SER A 48 5.31 -6.85 18.02
N GLN A 49 4.58 -5.97 18.71
CA GLN A 49 4.96 -5.43 20.00
C GLN A 49 4.85 -6.50 21.10
N GLU A 50 3.76 -7.28 21.10
CA GLU A 50 3.54 -8.35 22.09
C GLU A 50 4.60 -9.46 21.98
N LEU A 51 4.92 -9.88 20.75
CA LEU A 51 5.87 -10.97 20.49
C LEU A 51 7.33 -10.50 20.47
N ASN A 52 7.59 -9.19 20.48
CA ASN A 52 8.93 -8.60 20.28
C ASN A 52 9.64 -9.10 19.01
N ARG A 53 8.87 -9.53 18.00
CA ARG A 53 9.32 -10.02 16.69
C ARG A 53 8.25 -9.77 15.64
N GLN A 54 8.58 -9.88 14.36
CA GLN A 54 7.55 -9.81 13.32
C GLN A 54 6.65 -11.06 13.39
N PRO A 55 5.31 -10.87 13.37
CA PRO A 55 4.38 -11.99 13.35
C PRO A 55 4.39 -12.68 11.98
N THR A 56 4.16 -13.99 12.01
CA THR A 56 4.01 -14.80 10.79
C THR A 56 2.64 -14.56 10.17
N ASN A 57 2.50 -14.74 8.85
CA ASN A 57 1.21 -14.63 8.16
C ASN A 57 0.10 -15.50 8.79
N LEU A 58 0.44 -16.66 9.36
CA LEU A 58 -0.50 -17.54 10.06
C LEU A 58 -1.00 -16.92 11.38
N GLU A 59 -0.13 -16.26 12.14
CA GLU A 59 -0.46 -15.61 13.41
C GLU A 59 -1.37 -14.39 13.15
N LEU A 60 -1.07 -13.64 12.10
CA LEU A 60 -1.88 -12.50 11.67
C LEU A 60 -3.26 -12.93 11.13
N ALA A 61 -3.33 -14.04 10.39
CA ALA A 61 -4.58 -14.60 9.90
C ALA A 61 -5.45 -15.19 11.03
N ALA A 62 -4.83 -15.71 12.10
CA ALA A 62 -5.56 -16.20 13.27
C ALA A 62 -6.17 -15.05 14.08
N ASP A 63 -5.45 -13.94 14.24
CA ASP A 63 -5.94 -12.77 14.96
C ASP A 63 -7.06 -12.03 14.22
N THR A 64 -6.91 -11.85 12.91
CA THR A 64 -7.92 -11.18 12.06
C THR A 64 -9.26 -11.91 11.98
N LYS A 65 -9.31 -13.21 12.28
CA LYS A 65 -10.56 -14.01 12.35
C LYS A 65 -11.28 -13.92 13.70
N LYS A 66 -10.66 -13.32 14.72
CA LYS A 66 -11.19 -13.28 16.10
C LYS A 66 -12.10 -12.06 16.36
N THR A 67 -12.06 -11.06 15.47
CA THR A 67 -12.95 -9.89 15.44
C THR A 67 -13.98 -10.01 14.35
#